data_AF-A0AAV2QW86-F1
#
_entry.id   AF-A0AAV2QW86-F1
#
_cell.length_a   1.000
_cell.length_b   1.000
_cell.length_c   1.000
_cell.angle_alpha   90.00
_cell.angle_beta   90.00
_cell.angle_gamma   90.00
#
_symmetry.space_group_name_H-M   'P 1'
#
loop_
_entity.id
_entity.type
_entity.pdbx_description
1 polymer ?
#
loop_
_entity_poly.entity_id
_entity_poly.type
_entity_poly.pdbx_seq_one_letter_code
_entity_poly.pdbx_strand_id
1 'polypeptide(L)'
;MPQELLATLRLSRCLPLINKRYYGIASKKVQGKVLAIRREDQSVWERRAPLGPSQVQRLVKDGVKIIVQPSNRRAYPMQAYQNVGAVIQEDITEASLVIGVKQVPVDQLVANKTYAFFSHTIKAQESNMDLLDALLEKNIRLVDYEKMMDATGQRVVAFGKYAGVAGMIDILNGLGLRLLALGHHTPFMHIGPAHNYRNTEMARQVIRDAGYEIALGMMPKSIGPLTFIFTGSGNVSQGAQEIFQCLPFEYVTVDALKRVSEHGTMNKLYACEVSRQDHLVRRDGQKYDAVEYEEHPERYVSTFAHRIAPYASVIVNGIYWAVNSPKLLTIPDAKYLLQPQYSPWLATSVGSPGLPHRMLAMCDISADPGGSIEFMGECTTIDSPFCLYDADQNKDTNSFKGPGVLVCSIDNMPTQLPREATDFFGSLLIPYMYDMLQSDATKPFEDQNFTQEIQGEVFGLLKIFSGQMLTITTYRVVNKSPNFFDTIFGPFSTKKIQIARISFISSSFVEPPTKVGSLEVIISLLLRHQTQPISADYWRKCTTVPLIYGTSPYKCSIVLVARNSENDMIIEPLHCLPQNLITKYIHRVFPRTNLSLSSSLSLPLR
;
A
#
# COMPACT_ATOMS: atom_id res chain seq x y z
N MET A 1 1.91 41.64 -24.82
CA MET A 1 2.60 40.41 -24.36
C MET A 1 2.97 40.58 -22.90
N PRO A 2 2.19 40.02 -21.94
CA PRO A 2 2.52 40.20 -20.53
C PRO A 2 2.64 38.89 -19.75
N GLN A 3 3.79 38.74 -19.08
CA GLN A 3 4.04 38.10 -17.78
C GLN A 3 3.60 36.64 -17.46
N GLU A 4 2.75 35.98 -18.24
CA GLU A 4 2.29 34.61 -17.94
C GLU A 4 3.30 33.51 -18.34
N LEU A 5 4.25 33.80 -19.23
CA LEU A 5 5.27 32.82 -19.66
C LEU A 5 6.39 32.56 -18.63
N LEU A 6 6.48 33.36 -17.57
CA LEU A 6 7.52 33.22 -16.52
C LEU A 6 7.10 32.28 -15.38
N ALA A 7 5.80 31.99 -15.23
CA ALA A 7 5.29 31.07 -14.21
C ALA A 7 5.48 29.59 -14.61
N THR A 8 5.40 29.28 -15.90
CA THR A 8 5.56 27.91 -16.44
C THR A 8 7.00 27.40 -16.37
N LEU A 9 7.99 28.28 -16.15
CA LEU A 9 9.40 27.93 -16.01
C LEU A 9 9.85 27.68 -14.55
N ARG A 10 8.95 27.87 -13.55
CA ARG A 10 9.29 27.66 -12.13
C ARG A 10 8.92 26.29 -11.57
N LEU A 11 8.03 25.53 -12.23
CA LEU A 11 7.65 24.17 -11.82
C LEU A 11 8.69 23.09 -12.21
N SER A 12 9.72 23.44 -12.96
CA SER A 12 10.78 22.53 -13.41
C SER A 12 11.95 22.37 -12.42
N ARG A 13 11.89 22.99 -11.23
CA ARG A 13 13.05 23.11 -10.31
C ARG A 13 12.93 22.40 -8.96
N CYS A 14 11.93 21.54 -8.76
CA CYS A 14 11.84 20.68 -7.57
C CYS A 14 12.15 19.21 -7.91
N LEU A 15 13.24 18.98 -8.64
CA LEU A 15 14.01 17.74 -8.50
C LEU A 15 15.09 18.04 -7.45
N PRO A 16 15.31 17.19 -6.44
CA PRO A 16 16.43 17.38 -5.54
C PRO A 16 17.70 17.48 -6.42
N LEU A 17 18.48 18.54 -6.21
CA LEU A 17 19.80 18.73 -6.79
C LEU A 17 20.73 17.63 -6.27
N ILE A 18 20.52 16.39 -6.71
CA ILE A 18 21.47 15.31 -6.54
C ILE A 18 22.67 15.72 -7.40
N ASN A 19 23.71 16.18 -6.72
CA ASN A 19 24.89 16.84 -7.25
C ASN A 19 25.46 16.13 -8.49
N LYS A 20 25.69 16.85 -9.60
CA LYS A 20 26.45 16.37 -10.77
C LYS A 20 27.80 15.73 -10.41
N ARG A 21 28.39 16.15 -9.28
CA ARG A 21 29.64 15.58 -8.71
C ARG A 21 29.50 14.13 -8.23
N TYR A 22 28.33 13.72 -7.71
CA TYR A 22 28.10 12.35 -7.22
C TYR A 22 28.05 11.36 -8.38
N TYR A 23 27.41 11.74 -9.49
CA TYR A 23 27.26 10.90 -10.68
C TYR A 23 28.59 10.58 -11.38
N GLY A 24 29.56 11.52 -11.39
CA GLY A 24 30.86 11.28 -12.02
C GLY A 24 31.72 10.23 -11.31
N ILE A 25 31.57 10.10 -9.98
CA ILE A 25 32.28 9.07 -9.17
C ILE A 25 31.53 7.74 -9.23
N ALA A 26 30.19 7.76 -9.23
CA ALA A 26 29.35 6.56 -9.35
C ALA A 26 29.54 5.86 -10.71
N SER A 27 29.68 6.63 -11.81
CA SER A 27 29.89 6.12 -13.17
C SER A 27 31.12 5.20 -13.28
N LYS A 28 32.26 5.56 -12.68
CA LYS A 28 33.46 4.71 -12.66
C LYS A 28 33.30 3.39 -11.89
N LYS A 29 32.36 3.30 -10.94
CA LYS A 29 32.14 2.09 -10.15
C LYS A 29 31.26 1.06 -10.86
N VAL A 30 30.36 1.50 -11.75
CA VAL A 30 29.39 0.62 -12.43
C VAL A 30 29.85 0.14 -13.81
N GLN A 31 30.98 0.65 -14.30
CA GLN A 31 31.52 0.24 -15.59
C GLN A 31 31.76 -1.28 -15.65
N GLY A 32 31.26 -1.92 -16.70
CA GLY A 32 31.36 -3.37 -16.89
C GLY A 32 30.33 -4.21 -16.12
N LYS A 33 29.46 -3.60 -15.31
CA LYS A 33 28.32 -4.29 -14.68
C LYS A 33 27.26 -4.63 -15.73
N VAL A 34 26.50 -5.69 -15.47
CA VAL A 34 25.46 -6.20 -16.36
C VAL A 34 24.10 -6.13 -15.67
N LEU A 35 23.18 -5.38 -16.29
CA LEU A 35 21.79 -5.22 -15.88
C LEU A 35 20.88 -5.96 -16.83
N ALA A 36 19.88 -6.70 -16.33
CA ALA A 36 18.79 -7.21 -17.14
C ALA A 36 17.47 -6.50 -16.81
N ILE A 37 16.77 -6.02 -17.84
CA ILE A 37 15.37 -5.61 -17.77
C ILE A 37 14.53 -6.79 -18.25
N ARG A 38 13.85 -7.47 -17.32
CA ARG A 38 13.00 -8.61 -17.67
C ARG A 38 11.75 -8.18 -18.43
N ARG A 39 11.09 -9.13 -19.09
CA ARG A 39 9.73 -8.92 -19.61
C ARG A 39 8.70 -9.16 -18.50
N GLU A 40 7.65 -8.37 -18.52
CA GLU A 40 6.49 -8.55 -17.65
C GLU A 40 5.53 -9.57 -18.26
N ASP A 41 5.04 -10.50 -17.45
CA ASP A 41 4.17 -11.61 -17.85
C ASP A 41 2.89 -11.72 -17.01
N GLN A 42 2.81 -11.03 -15.86
CA GLN A 42 1.70 -11.11 -14.91
C GLN A 42 0.32 -10.78 -15.51
N SER A 43 0.23 -9.75 -16.35
CA SER A 43 -1.03 -9.27 -16.93
C SER A 43 -0.83 -8.79 -18.36
N VAL A 44 -1.88 -8.89 -19.18
CA VAL A 44 -1.92 -8.32 -20.54
C VAL A 44 -1.79 -6.80 -20.52
N TRP A 45 -2.27 -6.17 -19.45
CA TRP A 45 -2.23 -4.72 -19.26
C TRP A 45 -0.87 -4.23 -18.74
N GLU A 46 -0.06 -5.11 -18.14
CA GLU A 46 1.27 -4.76 -17.66
C GLU A 46 2.25 -4.60 -18.83
N ARG A 47 2.24 -3.39 -19.40
CA ARG A 47 3.08 -2.97 -20.54
C ARG A 47 4.21 -2.05 -20.10
N ARG A 48 4.29 -1.72 -18.81
CA ARG A 48 5.35 -0.88 -18.26
C ARG A 48 6.67 -1.66 -18.23
N ALA A 49 7.74 -0.92 -18.02
CA ALA A 49 9.07 -1.39 -17.65
C ALA A 49 9.61 -0.52 -16.51
N PRO A 50 10.57 -1.02 -15.72
CA PRO A 50 11.19 -0.22 -14.65
C PRO A 50 12.03 0.94 -15.20
N LEU A 51 12.59 0.82 -16.42
CA LEU A 51 13.37 1.86 -17.08
C LEU A 51 12.92 2.03 -18.55
N GLY A 52 12.74 3.28 -18.98
CA GLY A 52 12.51 3.65 -20.37
C GLY A 52 13.83 3.83 -21.15
N PRO A 53 13.76 4.03 -22.49
CA PRO A 53 14.94 4.20 -23.33
C PRO A 53 15.85 5.36 -22.88
N SER A 54 15.30 6.45 -22.37
CA SER A 54 16.09 7.61 -21.92
C SER A 54 16.96 7.28 -20.70
N GLN A 55 16.42 6.52 -19.73
CA GLN A 55 17.16 6.06 -18.56
C GLN A 55 18.18 4.97 -18.92
N VAL A 56 17.82 4.08 -19.84
CA VAL A 56 18.74 3.06 -20.37
C VAL A 56 19.93 3.71 -21.06
N GLN A 57 19.70 4.72 -21.91
CA GLN A 57 20.78 5.45 -22.58
C GLN A 57 21.78 6.03 -21.59
N ARG A 58 21.30 6.54 -20.45
CA ARG A 58 22.15 7.09 -19.40
C ARG A 58 23.09 6.04 -18.80
N LEU A 59 22.55 4.88 -18.41
CA LEU A 59 23.34 3.80 -17.83
C LEU A 59 24.31 3.18 -18.84
N VAL A 60 23.92 3.07 -20.12
CA VAL A 60 24.83 2.63 -21.19
C VAL A 60 26.00 3.60 -21.36
N LYS A 61 25.75 4.92 -21.31
CA LYS A 61 26.81 5.94 -21.34
C LYS A 61 27.76 5.85 -20.13
N ASP A 62 27.27 5.36 -19.00
CA ASP A 62 28.07 5.07 -17.80
C ASP A 62 28.82 3.73 -17.88
N GLY A 63 28.76 3.02 -19.01
CA GLY A 63 29.50 1.78 -19.24
C GLY A 63 28.83 0.52 -18.68
N VAL A 64 27.54 0.58 -18.36
CA VAL A 64 26.74 -0.58 -17.95
C VAL A 64 26.25 -1.33 -19.18
N LYS A 65 26.47 -2.65 -19.24
CA LYS A 65 25.85 -3.50 -20.26
C LYS A 65 24.40 -3.74 -19.87
N ILE A 66 23.45 -3.28 -20.68
CA ILE A 66 22.03 -3.48 -20.44
C ILE A 66 21.50 -4.53 -21.38
N ILE A 67 21.03 -5.64 -20.81
CA ILE A 67 20.27 -6.67 -21.49
C ILE A 67 18.78 -6.37 -21.30
N VAL A 68 18.02 -6.44 -22.39
CA VAL A 68 16.55 -6.31 -22.34
C VAL A 68 15.95 -7.56 -22.93
N GLN A 69 15.11 -8.24 -22.14
CA GLN A 69 14.39 -9.40 -22.66
C GLN A 69 13.40 -8.98 -23.76
N PRO A 70 13.34 -9.73 -24.87
CA PRO A 70 12.35 -9.54 -25.91
C PRO A 70 10.93 -9.52 -25.35
N SER A 71 10.13 -8.55 -25.78
CA SER A 71 8.71 -8.47 -25.43
C SER A 71 7.96 -7.60 -26.44
N ASN A 72 6.91 -8.17 -27.03
CA ASN A 72 5.97 -7.44 -27.88
C ASN A 72 4.88 -6.72 -27.08
N ARG A 73 4.79 -6.97 -25.77
CA ARG A 73 3.80 -6.36 -24.87
C ARG A 73 4.24 -4.99 -24.35
N ARG A 74 5.56 -4.82 -24.13
CA ARG A 74 6.14 -3.61 -23.55
C ARG A 74 5.78 -2.37 -24.39
N ALA A 75 5.45 -1.27 -23.70
CA ALA A 75 4.96 -0.04 -24.34
C ALA A 75 6.01 0.65 -25.24
N TYR A 76 7.28 0.46 -24.93
CA TYR A 76 8.41 0.82 -25.78
C TYR A 76 8.84 -0.40 -26.61
N PRO A 77 8.94 -0.28 -27.95
CA PRO A 77 9.38 -1.38 -28.79
C PRO A 77 10.86 -1.71 -28.55
N MET A 78 11.26 -2.95 -28.85
CA MET A 78 12.65 -3.40 -28.68
C MET A 78 13.66 -2.49 -29.40
N GLN A 79 13.32 -2.01 -30.59
CA GLN A 79 14.16 -1.09 -31.36
C GLN A 79 14.49 0.20 -30.59
N ALA A 80 13.58 0.70 -29.76
CA ALA A 80 13.83 1.90 -28.97
C ALA A 80 14.95 1.68 -27.93
N TYR A 81 15.04 0.47 -27.36
CA TYR A 81 16.12 0.08 -26.45
C TYR A 81 17.43 -0.20 -27.20
N GLN A 82 17.37 -0.84 -28.37
CA GLN A 82 18.56 -1.07 -29.21
C GLN A 82 19.22 0.23 -29.66
N ASN A 83 18.41 1.20 -30.08
CA ASN A 83 18.90 2.51 -30.56
C ASN A 83 19.68 3.29 -29.49
N VAL A 84 19.48 2.97 -28.21
CA VAL A 84 20.20 3.60 -27.09
C VAL A 84 21.33 2.72 -26.54
N GLY A 85 21.67 1.62 -27.22
CA GLY A 85 22.81 0.76 -26.93
C GLY A 85 22.52 -0.42 -25.99
N ALA A 86 21.25 -0.76 -25.75
CA ALA A 86 20.91 -2.00 -25.06
C ALA A 86 20.99 -3.22 -25.99
N VAL A 87 21.30 -4.38 -25.41
CA VAL A 87 21.34 -5.68 -26.09
C VAL A 87 20.01 -6.39 -25.88
N ILE A 88 19.34 -6.77 -26.97
CA ILE A 88 18.12 -7.57 -26.90
C ILE A 88 18.52 -9.03 -26.85
N GLN A 89 18.23 -9.70 -25.74
CA GLN A 89 18.65 -11.08 -25.50
C GLN A 89 17.69 -11.78 -24.53
N GLU A 90 17.37 -13.03 -24.83
CA GLU A 90 16.46 -13.85 -24.03
C GLU A 90 17.08 -14.31 -22.72
N ASP A 91 18.29 -14.87 -22.81
CA ASP A 91 19.08 -15.30 -21.67
C ASP A 91 19.62 -14.09 -20.90
N ILE A 92 19.26 -14.01 -19.61
CA ILE A 92 19.67 -12.94 -18.70
C ILE A 92 20.64 -13.42 -17.62
N THR A 93 21.12 -14.67 -17.68
CA THR A 93 21.97 -15.28 -16.65
C THR A 93 23.27 -14.53 -16.42
N GLU A 94 23.79 -13.82 -17.43
CA GLU A 94 24.97 -12.96 -17.31
C GLU A 94 24.75 -11.77 -16.34
N ALA A 95 23.52 -11.28 -16.22
CA ALA A 95 23.22 -10.11 -15.40
C ALA A 95 23.46 -10.37 -13.92
N SER A 96 24.04 -9.41 -13.21
CA SER A 96 24.16 -9.44 -11.75
C SER A 96 22.92 -8.86 -11.06
N LEU A 97 22.29 -7.89 -11.73
CA LEU A 97 21.05 -7.25 -11.31
C LEU A 97 19.96 -7.51 -12.35
N VAL A 98 18.81 -8.04 -11.90
CA VAL A 98 17.61 -8.22 -12.72
C VAL A 98 16.51 -7.31 -12.17
N ILE A 99 15.94 -6.46 -13.03
CA ILE A 99 14.86 -5.54 -12.63
C ILE A 99 13.59 -5.80 -13.43
N GLY A 100 12.45 -5.67 -12.75
CA GLY A 100 11.11 -5.76 -13.31
C GLY A 100 10.15 -4.87 -12.55
N VAL A 101 8.93 -4.70 -13.05
CA VAL A 101 7.86 -4.01 -12.33
C VAL A 101 7.20 -4.97 -11.34
N LYS A 102 6.80 -6.16 -11.81
CA LYS A 102 6.07 -7.15 -11.01
C LYS A 102 6.96 -8.33 -10.64
N GLN A 103 6.42 -9.18 -9.75
CA GLN A 103 7.09 -10.37 -9.26
C GLN A 103 7.46 -11.34 -10.39
N VAL A 104 8.52 -12.11 -10.16
CA VAL A 104 9.05 -13.09 -11.11
C VAL A 104 8.48 -14.47 -10.78
N PRO A 105 8.01 -15.25 -11.77
CA PRO A 105 7.67 -16.65 -11.55
C PRO A 105 8.84 -17.44 -10.93
N VAL A 106 8.53 -18.30 -9.96
CA VAL A 106 9.52 -19.02 -9.15
C VAL A 106 10.49 -19.87 -10.01
N ASP A 107 9.96 -20.47 -11.07
CA ASP A 107 10.69 -21.30 -12.03
C ASP A 107 11.68 -20.49 -12.88
N GLN A 108 11.44 -19.19 -13.05
CA GLN A 108 12.31 -18.28 -13.83
C GLN A 108 13.40 -17.62 -12.98
N LEU A 109 13.39 -17.80 -11.65
CA LEU A 109 14.38 -17.21 -10.77
C LEU A 109 15.76 -17.88 -10.94
N VAL A 110 16.74 -17.05 -11.29
CA VAL A 110 18.17 -17.41 -11.37
C VAL A 110 18.86 -17.19 -10.02
N ALA A 111 19.56 -18.21 -9.53
CA ALA A 111 20.23 -18.20 -8.23
C ALA A 111 21.44 -17.23 -8.16
N ASN A 112 21.77 -16.80 -6.95
CA ASN A 112 22.92 -15.93 -6.64
C ASN A 112 22.89 -14.57 -7.36
N LYS A 113 21.70 -14.00 -7.57
CA LYS A 113 21.50 -12.71 -8.23
C LYS A 113 20.85 -11.69 -7.29
N THR A 114 20.94 -10.42 -7.67
CA THR A 114 20.13 -9.37 -7.07
C THR A 114 18.92 -9.10 -7.97
N TYR A 115 17.73 -9.03 -7.39
CA TYR A 115 16.49 -8.67 -8.05
C TYR A 115 15.93 -7.38 -7.47
N ALA A 116 15.27 -6.56 -8.31
CA ALA A 116 14.46 -5.44 -7.84
C ALA A 116 13.11 -5.39 -8.55
N PHE A 117 12.03 -5.46 -7.78
CA PHE A 117 10.63 -5.41 -8.26
C PHE A 117 9.67 -5.22 -7.07
N PHE A 118 8.39 -4.95 -7.35
CA PHE A 118 7.34 -4.99 -6.32
C PHE A 118 7.01 -6.44 -5.98
N SER A 119 7.44 -6.95 -4.83
CA SER A 119 7.27 -8.37 -4.51
C SER A 119 5.87 -8.72 -4.03
N HIS A 120 5.16 -7.73 -3.47
CA HIS A 120 3.86 -7.92 -2.83
C HIS A 120 3.88 -9.06 -1.78
N THR A 121 4.96 -9.13 -0.98
CA THR A 121 5.12 -10.12 0.11
C THR A 121 5.04 -9.50 1.51
N ILE A 122 5.16 -8.18 1.60
CA ILE A 122 5.29 -7.41 2.86
C ILE A 122 4.08 -7.56 3.78
N LYS A 123 2.87 -7.68 3.21
CA LYS A 123 1.63 -7.83 3.98
C LYS A 123 1.31 -9.32 4.21
N ALA A 124 2.32 -10.21 4.09
CA ALA A 124 2.19 -11.65 4.19
C ALA A 124 1.09 -12.22 3.28
N GLN A 125 1.01 -11.70 2.05
CA GLN A 125 0.05 -12.16 1.06
C GLN A 125 0.31 -13.64 0.73
N GLU A 126 -0.64 -14.51 1.07
CA GLU A 126 -0.52 -15.97 0.98
C GLU A 126 0.00 -16.44 -0.39
N SER A 127 -0.51 -15.83 -1.46
CA SER A 127 -0.15 -16.17 -2.85
C SER A 127 1.32 -15.98 -3.21
N ASN A 128 2.05 -15.11 -2.50
CA ASN A 128 3.45 -14.78 -2.81
C ASN A 128 4.44 -15.31 -1.76
N MET A 129 4.00 -16.13 -0.80
CA MET A 129 4.91 -16.68 0.22
C MET A 129 5.88 -17.71 -0.36
N ASP A 130 5.47 -18.47 -1.38
CA ASP A 130 6.35 -19.43 -2.07
C ASP A 130 7.47 -18.71 -2.84
N LEU A 131 7.21 -17.48 -3.32
CA LEU A 131 8.24 -16.63 -3.91
C LEU A 131 9.32 -16.32 -2.87
N LEU A 132 8.95 -16.00 -1.63
CA LEU A 132 9.90 -15.66 -0.58
C LEU A 132 10.81 -16.84 -0.24
N ASP A 133 10.26 -18.05 -0.18
CA ASP A 133 11.05 -19.27 0.03
C ASP A 133 12.03 -19.50 -1.11
N ALA A 134 11.55 -19.39 -2.35
CA ALA A 134 12.39 -19.57 -3.52
C ALA A 134 13.55 -18.55 -3.57
N LEU A 135 13.31 -17.30 -3.16
CA LEU A 135 14.36 -16.28 -3.07
C LEU A 135 15.43 -16.68 -2.04
N LEU A 136 15.03 -17.23 -0.89
CA LEU A 136 15.97 -17.73 0.13
C LEU A 136 16.76 -18.93 -0.38
N GLU A 137 16.08 -19.96 -0.90
CA GLU A 137 16.69 -21.20 -1.38
C GLU A 137 17.70 -20.95 -2.51
N LYS A 138 17.41 -19.99 -3.38
CA LYS A 138 18.26 -19.62 -4.51
C LYS A 138 19.34 -18.59 -4.15
N ASN A 139 19.47 -18.21 -2.87
CA ASN A 139 20.38 -17.17 -2.41
C ASN A 139 20.24 -15.87 -3.24
N ILE A 140 19.00 -15.42 -3.42
CA ILE A 140 18.68 -14.21 -4.15
C ILE A 140 18.55 -13.05 -3.17
N ARG A 141 19.16 -11.92 -3.54
CA ARG A 141 18.94 -10.66 -2.86
C ARG A 141 17.78 -9.91 -3.51
N LEU A 142 16.75 -9.61 -2.74
CA LEU A 142 15.61 -8.82 -3.20
C LEU A 142 15.72 -7.37 -2.71
N VAL A 143 15.54 -6.42 -3.63
CA VAL A 143 15.29 -5.00 -3.35
C VAL A 143 13.82 -4.72 -3.68
N ASP A 144 12.98 -4.63 -2.66
CA ASP A 144 11.55 -4.36 -2.87
C ASP A 144 11.29 -2.86 -3.03
N TYR A 145 10.81 -2.46 -4.21
CA TYR A 145 10.47 -1.06 -4.49
C TYR A 145 9.40 -0.49 -3.55
N GLU A 146 8.54 -1.34 -2.96
CA GLU A 146 7.53 -0.91 -2.00
C GLU A 146 8.12 -0.41 -0.69
N LYS A 147 9.33 -0.87 -0.35
CA LYS A 147 9.96 -0.48 0.89
C LYS A 147 11.05 0.57 0.76
N MET A 148 11.51 0.91 -0.44
CA MET A 148 12.46 2.00 -0.62
C MET A 148 11.91 3.32 -0.07
N MET A 149 12.44 3.75 1.07
CA MET A 149 12.03 4.92 1.84
C MET A 149 13.21 5.82 2.15
N ASP A 150 12.98 7.13 2.19
CA ASP A 150 13.96 8.10 2.64
C ASP A 150 14.09 8.13 4.19
N ALA A 151 14.95 9.01 4.69
CA ALA A 151 15.18 9.17 6.13
C ALA A 151 13.93 9.62 6.93
N THR A 152 12.89 10.11 6.24
CA THR A 152 11.61 10.51 6.86
C THR A 152 10.57 9.39 6.81
N GLY A 153 10.91 8.24 6.22
CA GLY A 153 9.98 7.13 6.00
C GLY A 153 9.08 7.31 4.76
N GLN A 154 9.34 8.34 3.93
CA GLN A 154 8.58 8.55 2.72
C GLN A 154 9.12 7.68 1.58
N ARG A 155 8.21 7.00 0.89
CA ARG A 155 8.55 6.14 -0.24
C ARG A 155 9.13 6.94 -1.41
N VAL A 156 10.29 6.53 -1.92
CA VAL A 156 11.04 7.28 -2.96
C VAL A 156 10.71 6.88 -4.40
N VAL A 157 10.26 5.64 -4.63
CA VAL A 157 9.90 5.13 -5.96
C VAL A 157 8.47 4.59 -5.97
N ALA A 158 7.57 5.24 -6.69
CA ALA A 158 6.16 4.82 -6.79
C ALA A 158 5.49 5.31 -8.08
N PHE A 159 4.39 4.66 -8.47
CA PHE A 159 3.59 5.04 -9.64
C PHE A 159 2.41 5.97 -9.32
N GLY A 160 2.32 6.49 -8.09
CA GLY A 160 1.12 7.17 -7.58
C GLY A 160 0.61 8.30 -8.47
N LYS A 161 1.51 9.10 -9.07
CA LYS A 161 1.11 10.21 -9.96
C LYS A 161 0.27 9.73 -11.14
N TYR A 162 0.71 8.70 -11.86
CA TYR A 162 -0.02 8.17 -13.01
C TYR A 162 -1.24 7.32 -12.64
N ALA A 163 -1.31 6.83 -11.39
CA ALA A 163 -2.55 6.27 -10.86
C ALA A 163 -3.63 7.36 -10.74
N GLY A 164 -3.25 8.53 -10.22
CA GLY A 164 -4.10 9.73 -10.17
C GLY A 164 -4.58 10.19 -11.55
N VAL A 165 -3.65 10.32 -12.49
CA VAL A 165 -3.94 10.74 -13.88
C VAL A 165 -4.94 9.78 -14.53
N ALA A 166 -4.65 8.47 -14.54
CA ALA A 166 -5.52 7.48 -15.17
C ALA A 166 -6.90 7.41 -14.46
N GLY A 167 -6.92 7.38 -13.12
CA GLY A 167 -8.16 7.33 -12.35
C GLY A 167 -9.07 8.54 -12.59
N MET A 168 -8.50 9.74 -12.73
CA MET A 168 -9.29 10.92 -13.07
C MET A 168 -9.88 10.84 -14.49
N ILE A 169 -9.10 10.37 -15.47
CA ILE A 169 -9.62 10.19 -16.83
C ILE A 169 -10.76 9.18 -16.85
N ASP A 170 -10.59 8.04 -16.17
CA ASP A 170 -11.60 7.00 -16.13
C ASP A 170 -12.86 7.46 -15.41
N ILE A 171 -12.77 8.15 -14.27
CA ILE A 171 -13.96 8.59 -13.56
C ILE A 171 -14.72 9.67 -14.34
N LEU A 172 -14.06 10.49 -15.15
CA LEU A 172 -14.73 11.42 -16.05
C LEU A 172 -15.49 10.68 -17.17
N ASN A 173 -14.86 9.66 -17.78
CA ASN A 173 -15.54 8.77 -18.73
C ASN A 173 -16.74 8.06 -18.07
N GLY A 174 -16.55 7.50 -16.88
CA GLY A 174 -17.59 6.83 -16.10
C GLY A 174 -18.73 7.77 -15.74
N LEU A 175 -18.43 9.02 -15.36
CA LEU A 175 -19.43 10.06 -15.08
C LEU A 175 -20.29 10.36 -16.30
N GLY A 176 -19.69 10.45 -17.50
CA GLY A 176 -20.41 10.57 -18.76
C GLY A 176 -21.42 9.43 -18.94
N LEU A 177 -20.94 8.18 -18.87
CA LEU A 177 -21.77 6.98 -19.00
C LEU A 177 -22.89 6.92 -17.95
N ARG A 178 -22.59 7.28 -16.70
CA ARG A 178 -23.54 7.34 -15.59
C ARG A 178 -24.63 8.38 -15.85
N LEU A 179 -24.27 9.58 -16.28
CA LEU A 179 -25.23 10.64 -16.57
C LEU A 179 -26.11 10.28 -17.77
N LEU A 180 -25.55 9.69 -18.82
CA LEU A 180 -26.35 9.20 -19.96
C LEU A 180 -27.34 8.12 -19.53
N ALA A 181 -26.89 7.18 -18.71
CA ALA A 181 -27.75 6.13 -18.16
C ALA A 181 -28.89 6.68 -17.28
N LEU A 182 -28.68 7.84 -16.66
CA LEU A 182 -29.68 8.61 -15.91
C LEU A 182 -30.52 9.56 -16.79
N GLY A 183 -30.31 9.58 -18.11
CA GLY A 183 -31.10 10.38 -19.05
C GLY A 183 -30.53 11.76 -19.38
N HIS A 184 -29.24 12.00 -19.09
CA HIS A 184 -28.59 13.28 -19.35
C HIS A 184 -27.44 13.16 -20.35
N HIS A 185 -27.55 13.87 -21.46
CA HIS A 185 -26.42 14.12 -22.34
C HIS A 185 -25.55 15.24 -21.77
N THR A 186 -24.25 15.01 -21.62
CA THR A 186 -23.29 15.98 -21.07
C THR A 186 -21.95 15.90 -21.82
N PRO A 187 -21.12 16.95 -21.79
CA PRO A 187 -19.81 16.95 -22.46
C PRO A 187 -18.88 15.81 -22.03
N PHE A 188 -19.06 15.26 -20.81
CA PHE A 188 -18.29 14.10 -20.33
C PHE A 188 -18.47 12.85 -21.21
N MET A 189 -19.56 12.76 -21.99
CA MET A 189 -19.85 11.63 -22.88
C MET A 189 -18.78 11.36 -23.94
N HIS A 190 -17.97 12.36 -24.26
CA HIS A 190 -16.96 12.27 -25.31
C HIS A 190 -15.57 11.94 -24.77
N ILE A 191 -15.41 11.86 -23.45
CA ILE A 191 -14.16 11.44 -22.82
C ILE A 191 -14.13 9.90 -22.83
N GLY A 192 -13.16 9.33 -23.54
CA GLY A 192 -12.89 7.88 -23.50
C GLY A 192 -12.08 7.46 -22.26
N PRO A 193 -11.97 6.14 -21.99
CA PRO A 193 -11.17 5.60 -20.90
C PRO A 193 -9.67 5.83 -21.10
N ALA A 194 -8.89 5.82 -20.01
CA ALA A 194 -7.49 6.22 -20.01
C ALA A 194 -6.62 5.44 -21.01
N HIS A 195 -6.84 4.12 -21.14
CA HIS A 195 -6.07 3.26 -22.04
C HIS A 195 -6.30 3.52 -23.54
N ASN A 196 -7.34 4.28 -23.91
CA ASN A 196 -7.57 4.67 -25.31
C ASN A 196 -6.63 5.77 -25.78
N TYR A 197 -6.01 6.52 -24.86
CA TYR A 197 -5.07 7.58 -25.19
C TYR A 197 -3.65 7.04 -25.26
N ARG A 198 -2.89 7.51 -26.26
CA ARG A 198 -1.47 7.12 -26.41
C ARG A 198 -0.59 7.74 -25.32
N ASN A 199 -1.01 8.89 -24.80
CA ASN A 199 -0.35 9.66 -23.76
C ASN A 199 -1.36 10.61 -23.09
N THR A 200 -0.96 11.16 -21.95
CA THR A 200 -1.74 12.11 -21.14
C THR A 200 -2.15 13.36 -21.95
N GLU A 201 -1.31 13.86 -22.85
CA GLU A 201 -1.61 15.09 -23.59
C GLU A 201 -2.82 14.93 -24.53
N MET A 202 -2.96 13.76 -25.17
CA MET A 202 -4.17 13.45 -25.96
C MET A 202 -5.43 13.44 -25.08
N ALA A 203 -5.35 12.85 -23.87
CA ALA A 203 -6.47 12.86 -22.94
C ALA A 203 -6.84 14.29 -22.52
N ARG A 204 -5.83 15.13 -22.22
CA ARG A 204 -6.03 16.54 -21.86
C ARG A 204 -6.70 17.34 -22.96
N GLN A 205 -6.40 17.08 -24.23
CA GLN A 205 -7.09 17.74 -25.35
C GLN A 205 -8.59 17.46 -25.32
N VAL A 206 -8.99 16.20 -25.25
CA VAL A 206 -10.40 15.80 -25.20
C VAL A 206 -11.11 16.36 -23.95
N ILE A 207 -10.42 16.37 -22.81
CA ILE A 207 -10.98 16.92 -21.56
C ILE A 207 -11.13 18.44 -21.64
N ARG A 208 -10.21 19.15 -22.29
CA ARG A 208 -10.35 20.59 -22.57
C ARG A 208 -11.53 20.87 -23.49
N ASP A 209 -11.76 20.04 -24.52
CA ASP A 209 -12.92 20.15 -25.41
C ASP A 209 -14.23 20.05 -24.62
N ALA A 210 -14.36 19.04 -23.75
CA ALA A 210 -15.50 18.93 -22.83
C ALA A 210 -15.60 20.15 -21.88
N GLY A 211 -14.45 20.65 -21.43
CA GLY A 211 -14.36 21.85 -20.60
C GLY A 211 -14.88 23.12 -21.29
N TYR A 212 -14.60 23.30 -22.58
CA TYR A 212 -15.12 24.43 -23.35
C TYR A 212 -16.65 24.40 -23.44
N GLU A 213 -17.26 23.24 -23.69
CA GLU A 213 -18.72 23.09 -23.70
C GLU A 213 -19.35 23.39 -22.32
N ILE A 214 -18.71 22.93 -21.24
CA ILE A 214 -19.14 23.27 -19.87
C ILE A 214 -19.09 24.79 -19.66
N ALA A 215 -18.01 25.46 -20.06
CA ALA A 215 -17.85 26.90 -19.92
C ALA A 215 -18.90 27.72 -20.70
N LEU A 216 -19.37 27.19 -21.83
CA LEU A 216 -20.47 27.75 -22.62
C LEU A 216 -21.86 27.49 -22.03
N GLY A 217 -21.95 26.76 -20.91
CA GLY A 217 -23.20 26.46 -20.22
C GLY A 217 -24.00 25.31 -20.85
N MET A 218 -23.34 24.39 -21.56
CA MET A 218 -23.99 23.25 -22.21
C MET A 218 -24.35 22.10 -21.25
N MET A 219 -24.25 22.33 -19.93
CA MET A 219 -24.68 21.36 -18.91
C MET A 219 -26.20 21.44 -18.64
N PRO A 220 -26.91 20.30 -18.57
CA PRO A 220 -28.33 20.26 -18.22
C PRO A 220 -28.62 20.84 -16.82
N LYS A 221 -29.65 21.70 -16.73
CA LYS A 221 -30.07 22.33 -15.46
C LYS A 221 -30.52 21.35 -14.38
N SER A 222 -31.03 20.17 -14.75
CA SER A 222 -31.49 19.16 -13.80
C SER A 222 -30.37 18.46 -13.03
N ILE A 223 -29.10 18.62 -13.45
CA ILE A 223 -27.94 18.08 -12.75
C ILE A 223 -27.49 19.00 -11.60
N GLY A 224 -27.66 20.31 -11.77
CA GLY A 224 -27.15 21.31 -10.84
C GLY A 224 -25.61 21.42 -10.82
N PRO A 225 -25.05 22.14 -9.85
CA PRO A 225 -23.60 22.31 -9.71
C PRO A 225 -22.91 21.00 -9.32
N LEU A 226 -21.82 20.68 -10.02
CA LEU A 226 -20.99 19.52 -9.72
C LEU A 226 -19.79 19.89 -8.83
N THR A 227 -19.57 19.05 -7.85
CA THR A 227 -18.54 19.18 -6.81
C THR A 227 -17.67 17.93 -6.78
N PHE A 228 -16.37 18.11 -7.01
CA PHE A 228 -15.35 17.06 -6.99
C PHE A 228 -14.55 17.16 -5.69
N ILE A 229 -14.48 16.06 -4.96
CA ILE A 229 -13.73 15.96 -3.71
C ILE A 229 -12.49 15.11 -3.95
N PHE A 230 -11.31 15.68 -3.74
CA PHE A 230 -10.03 14.98 -3.81
C PHE A 230 -9.54 14.71 -2.39
N THR A 231 -9.35 13.46 -2.02
CA THR A 231 -8.84 13.12 -0.69
C THR A 231 -7.35 12.80 -0.72
N GLY A 232 -6.64 13.33 0.27
CA GLY A 232 -5.18 13.25 0.36
C GLY A 232 -4.49 14.32 -0.51
N SER A 233 -3.23 14.60 -0.17
CA SER A 233 -2.39 15.62 -0.82
C SER A 233 -1.15 15.04 -1.51
N GLY A 234 -1.07 13.70 -1.59
CA GLY A 234 0.05 12.98 -2.19
C GLY A 234 0.01 12.95 -3.73
N ASN A 235 0.97 12.22 -4.30
CA ASN A 235 1.15 12.10 -5.76
C ASN A 235 -0.12 11.67 -6.51
N VAL A 236 -0.94 10.80 -5.92
CA VAL A 236 -2.20 10.34 -6.51
C VAL A 236 -3.18 11.51 -6.68
N SER A 237 -3.45 12.24 -5.61
CA SER A 237 -4.34 13.41 -5.63
C SER A 237 -3.82 14.47 -6.60
N GLN A 238 -2.52 14.79 -6.56
CA GLN A 238 -1.92 15.75 -7.49
C GLN A 238 -2.07 15.33 -8.95
N GLY A 239 -1.84 14.05 -9.27
CA GLY A 239 -2.01 13.54 -10.64
C GLY A 239 -3.47 13.62 -11.12
N ALA A 240 -4.43 13.34 -10.24
CA ALA A 240 -5.85 13.48 -10.57
C ALA A 240 -6.24 14.96 -10.78
N GLN A 241 -5.77 15.84 -9.91
CA GLN A 241 -6.01 17.28 -10.00
C GLN A 241 -5.40 17.89 -11.27
N GLU A 242 -4.21 17.45 -11.73
CA GLU A 242 -3.62 17.90 -13.00
C GLU A 242 -4.55 17.65 -14.21
N ILE A 243 -5.30 16.54 -14.20
CA ILE A 243 -6.29 16.23 -15.24
C ILE A 243 -7.56 17.06 -15.04
N PHE A 244 -8.07 17.15 -13.81
CA PHE A 244 -9.26 17.94 -13.50
C PHE A 244 -9.09 19.42 -13.88
N GLN A 245 -7.90 19.98 -13.68
CA GLN A 245 -7.57 21.38 -14.02
C GLN A 245 -7.64 21.69 -15.53
N CYS A 246 -7.85 20.69 -16.39
CA CYS A 246 -8.15 20.91 -17.80
C CYS A 246 -9.61 21.36 -18.06
N LEU A 247 -10.50 21.22 -17.07
CA LEU A 247 -11.90 21.66 -17.10
C LEU A 247 -12.03 23.10 -16.57
N PRO A 248 -13.12 23.84 -16.80
CA PRO A 248 -13.38 25.08 -16.10
C PRO A 248 -13.67 24.78 -14.62
N PHE A 249 -12.85 25.28 -13.69
CA PHE A 249 -12.97 24.93 -12.28
C PHE A 249 -12.87 26.12 -11.32
N GLU A 250 -13.33 25.91 -10.09
CA GLU A 250 -13.09 26.75 -8.92
C GLU A 250 -12.77 25.87 -7.69
N TYR A 251 -11.61 26.09 -7.06
CA TYR A 251 -11.31 25.45 -5.78
C TYR A 251 -12.05 26.14 -4.64
N VAL A 252 -12.62 25.34 -3.74
CA VAL A 252 -13.39 25.81 -2.58
C VAL A 252 -12.93 25.10 -1.32
N THR A 253 -13.10 25.76 -0.18
CA THR A 253 -12.86 25.16 1.14
C THR A 253 -14.02 24.23 1.52
N VAL A 254 -13.78 23.35 2.50
CA VAL A 254 -14.81 22.45 3.05
C VAL A 254 -16.05 23.23 3.52
N ASP A 255 -15.88 24.38 4.18
CA ASP A 255 -17.00 25.17 4.69
C ASP A 255 -17.85 25.81 3.57
N ALA A 256 -17.28 25.98 2.37
CA ALA A 256 -17.99 26.53 1.23
C ALA A 256 -18.78 25.46 0.43
N LEU A 257 -18.55 24.16 0.68
CA LEU A 257 -19.14 23.05 -0.09
C LEU A 257 -20.67 23.11 -0.14
N LYS A 258 -21.33 23.35 1.01
CA LYS A 258 -22.79 23.47 1.07
C LYS A 258 -23.29 24.57 0.11
N ARG A 259 -22.74 25.77 0.27
CA ARG A 259 -23.12 26.95 -0.52
C ARG A 259 -22.97 26.71 -2.03
N VAL A 260 -21.85 26.15 -2.47
CA VAL A 260 -21.63 25.91 -3.91
C VAL A 260 -22.43 24.74 -4.44
N SER A 261 -22.74 23.74 -3.61
CA SER A 261 -23.59 22.62 -4.01
C SER A 261 -25.05 23.04 -4.25
N GLU A 262 -25.53 24.07 -3.54
CA GLU A 262 -26.90 24.59 -3.61
C GLU A 262 -27.04 25.75 -4.61
N HIS A 263 -26.03 26.62 -4.69
CA HIS A 263 -26.10 27.90 -5.42
C HIS A 263 -24.95 28.14 -6.41
N GLY A 264 -24.13 27.11 -6.65
CA GLY A 264 -23.05 27.19 -7.64
C GLY A 264 -23.56 27.46 -9.05
N THR A 265 -22.68 27.98 -9.89
CA THR A 265 -22.92 28.12 -11.33
C THR A 265 -22.58 26.81 -12.03
N MET A 266 -23.21 26.52 -13.17
CA MET A 266 -22.98 25.28 -13.91
C MET A 266 -22.01 25.43 -15.09
N ASN A 267 -21.46 26.62 -15.32
CA ASN A 267 -20.45 26.85 -16.35
C ASN A 267 -19.02 26.54 -15.87
N LYS A 268 -18.89 25.90 -14.71
CA LYS A 268 -17.65 25.43 -14.11
C LYS A 268 -17.95 24.33 -13.10
N LEU A 269 -16.90 23.63 -12.71
CA LEU A 269 -16.92 22.56 -11.72
C LEU A 269 -16.27 23.07 -10.43
N TYR A 270 -16.77 22.64 -9.28
CA TYR A 270 -16.18 22.98 -8.00
C TYR A 270 -15.26 21.85 -7.53
N ALA A 271 -14.08 22.18 -7.01
CA ALA A 271 -13.16 21.21 -6.44
C ALA A 271 -12.82 21.53 -4.99
N CYS A 272 -12.69 20.50 -4.16
CA CYS A 272 -12.21 20.64 -2.80
C CYS A 272 -11.15 19.57 -2.53
N GLU A 273 -9.94 20.00 -2.18
CA GLU A 273 -8.91 19.12 -1.64
C GLU A 273 -9.15 18.94 -0.14
N VAL A 274 -9.25 17.69 0.29
CA VAL A 274 -9.56 17.30 1.66
C VAL A 274 -8.34 16.59 2.24
N SER A 275 -7.77 17.23 3.25
CA SER A 275 -6.65 16.71 4.03
C SER A 275 -7.13 16.04 5.32
N ARG A 276 -6.22 15.33 6.00
CA ARG A 276 -6.51 14.63 7.26
C ARG A 276 -7.19 15.54 8.31
N GLN A 277 -6.73 16.78 8.45
CA GLN A 277 -7.26 17.73 9.45
C GLN A 277 -8.71 18.18 9.18
N ASP A 278 -9.17 18.03 7.93
CA ASP A 278 -10.51 18.51 7.53
C ASP A 278 -11.61 17.53 7.94
N HIS A 279 -11.27 16.24 8.06
CA HIS A 279 -12.24 15.19 8.33
C HIS A 279 -11.91 14.33 9.55
N LEU A 280 -10.66 14.25 10.02
CA LEU A 280 -10.34 13.52 11.23
C LEU A 280 -10.48 14.42 12.46
N VAL A 281 -11.16 13.90 13.47
CA VAL A 281 -11.28 14.54 14.79
C VAL A 281 -11.00 13.50 15.87
N ARG A 282 -10.47 13.94 17.01
CA ARG A 282 -10.33 13.04 18.16
C ARG A 282 -11.71 12.70 18.70
N ARG A 283 -11.86 11.47 19.23
CA ARG A 283 -13.12 10.99 19.83
C ARG A 283 -13.57 11.82 21.03
N ASP A 284 -12.65 12.50 21.71
CA ASP A 284 -12.93 13.41 22.82
C ASP A 284 -13.28 14.84 22.38
N GLY A 285 -13.40 15.09 21.08
CA GLY A 285 -13.77 16.39 20.51
C GLY A 285 -12.60 17.36 20.31
N GLN A 286 -11.36 16.95 20.64
CA GLN A 286 -10.18 17.75 20.35
C GLN A 286 -9.84 17.76 18.85
N LYS A 287 -9.07 18.77 18.44
CA LYS A 287 -8.62 18.95 17.06
C LYS A 287 -7.64 17.85 16.63
N TYR A 288 -7.51 17.70 15.32
CA TYR A 288 -6.54 16.80 14.71
C TYR A 288 -5.09 17.15 15.09
N ASP A 289 -4.33 16.16 15.54
CA ASP A 289 -2.88 16.22 15.69
C ASP A 289 -2.23 15.14 14.82
N ALA A 290 -1.30 15.54 13.94
CA ALA A 290 -0.71 14.64 12.96
C ALA A 290 0.25 13.61 13.58
N VAL A 291 0.96 13.97 14.65
CA VAL A 291 1.94 13.10 15.31
C VAL A 291 1.20 12.04 16.12
N GLU A 292 0.21 12.46 16.91
CA GLU A 292 -0.61 11.54 17.69
C GLU A 292 -1.42 10.61 16.78
N TYR A 293 -1.97 11.11 15.67
CA TYR A 293 -2.72 10.26 14.75
C TYR A 293 -1.87 9.12 14.16
N GLU A 294 -0.59 9.37 13.90
CA GLU A 294 0.30 8.35 13.34
C GLU A 294 0.62 7.26 14.38
N GLU A 295 0.73 7.61 15.66
CA GLU A 295 0.97 6.67 16.77
C GLU A 295 -0.29 5.96 17.26
N HIS A 296 -1.43 6.68 17.28
CA HIS A 296 -2.69 6.30 17.89
C HIS A 296 -3.92 6.60 17.00
N PRO A 297 -3.98 6.04 15.78
CA PRO A 297 -5.08 6.30 14.84
C PRO A 297 -6.46 5.89 15.39
N GLU A 298 -6.52 4.93 16.31
CA GLU A 298 -7.75 4.44 16.94
C GLU A 298 -8.50 5.51 17.76
N ARG A 299 -7.78 6.55 18.22
CA ARG A 299 -8.36 7.67 18.98
C ARG A 299 -9.16 8.65 18.13
N TYR A 300 -9.11 8.48 16.81
CA TYR A 300 -9.74 9.38 15.85
C TYR A 300 -11.00 8.77 15.26
N VAL A 301 -11.86 9.64 14.73
CA VAL A 301 -13.02 9.30 13.92
C VAL A 301 -13.07 10.20 12.69
N SER A 302 -13.61 9.68 11.59
CA SER A 302 -13.83 10.45 10.38
C SER A 302 -15.20 11.12 10.42
N THR A 303 -15.23 12.43 10.18
CA THR A 303 -16.44 13.24 9.99
C THR A 303 -16.78 13.46 8.51
N PHE A 304 -16.01 12.83 7.61
CA PHE A 304 -16.12 12.99 6.16
C PHE A 304 -17.56 12.75 5.66
N ALA A 305 -18.18 11.65 6.11
CA ALA A 305 -19.53 11.26 5.74
C ALA A 305 -20.62 12.30 6.05
N HIS A 306 -20.40 13.15 7.06
CA HIS A 306 -21.40 14.13 7.51
C HIS A 306 -21.08 15.56 7.09
N ARG A 307 -19.79 15.93 7.02
CA ARG A 307 -19.36 17.30 6.72
C ARG A 307 -19.04 17.56 5.25
N ILE A 308 -18.64 16.53 4.51
CA ILE A 308 -18.06 16.68 3.16
C ILE A 308 -18.85 15.88 2.14
N ALA A 309 -18.98 14.56 2.34
CA ALA A 309 -19.62 13.65 1.42
C ALA A 309 -21.07 14.03 1.00
N PRO A 310 -21.92 14.63 1.86
CA PRO A 310 -23.27 15.03 1.46
C PRO A 310 -23.30 16.08 0.34
N TYR A 311 -22.19 16.82 0.17
CA TYR A 311 -22.04 17.85 -0.85
C TYR A 311 -21.19 17.38 -2.03
N ALA A 312 -20.73 16.13 -2.07
CA ALA A 312 -19.88 15.59 -3.11
C ALA A 312 -20.70 15.03 -4.28
N SER A 313 -20.37 15.43 -5.50
CA SER A 313 -20.91 14.82 -6.72
C SER A 313 -20.00 13.70 -7.21
N VAL A 314 -18.69 13.89 -7.10
CA VAL A 314 -17.67 12.88 -7.38
C VAL A 314 -16.64 12.87 -6.26
N ILE A 315 -16.27 11.69 -5.79
CA ILE A 315 -15.14 11.52 -4.86
C ILE A 315 -13.99 10.85 -5.61
N VAL A 316 -12.80 11.43 -5.54
CA VAL A 316 -11.55 10.85 -6.02
C VAL A 316 -10.70 10.55 -4.79
N ASN A 317 -10.72 9.28 -4.38
CA ASN A 317 -10.03 8.83 -3.19
C ASN A 317 -8.58 8.46 -3.47
N GLY A 318 -7.65 9.17 -2.84
CA GLY A 318 -6.20 8.95 -2.98
C GLY A 318 -5.46 8.76 -1.66
N ILE A 319 -6.19 8.48 -0.57
CA ILE A 319 -5.59 8.30 0.75
C ILE A 319 -4.97 6.92 0.90
N TYR A 320 -3.86 6.86 1.61
CA TYR A 320 -3.40 5.61 2.22
C TYR A 320 -4.24 5.31 3.46
N TRP A 321 -4.69 4.06 3.61
CA TRP A 321 -5.46 3.61 4.75
C TRP A 321 -4.78 2.40 5.43
N ALA A 322 -4.70 2.44 6.76
CA ALA A 322 -4.20 1.33 7.57
C ALA A 322 -5.36 0.70 8.35
N VAL A 323 -5.23 -0.58 8.71
CA VAL A 323 -6.30 -1.39 9.34
C VAL A 323 -6.89 -0.75 10.61
N ASN A 324 -6.09 0.03 11.35
CA ASN A 324 -6.51 0.69 12.58
C ASN A 324 -6.94 2.15 12.38
N SER A 325 -6.88 2.66 11.15
CA SER A 325 -7.30 4.02 10.80
C SER A 325 -8.81 4.10 10.60
N PRO A 326 -9.44 5.23 10.95
CA PRO A 326 -10.85 5.45 10.66
C PRO A 326 -11.14 5.29 9.16
N LYS A 327 -12.25 4.63 8.82
CA LYS A 327 -12.72 4.55 7.44
C LYS A 327 -13.20 5.93 6.98
N LEU A 328 -13.05 6.21 5.70
CA LEU A 328 -13.52 7.45 5.09
C LEU A 328 -15.05 7.40 4.93
N LEU A 329 -15.58 6.27 4.43
CA LEU A 329 -17.01 5.98 4.35
C LEU A 329 -17.28 4.54 4.78
N THR A 330 -18.27 4.37 5.66
CA THR A 330 -18.80 3.07 6.10
C THR A 330 -20.03 2.65 5.29
N ILE A 331 -20.47 1.39 5.41
CA ILE A 331 -21.73 0.92 4.81
C ILE A 331 -22.93 1.75 5.31
N PRO A 332 -23.09 2.03 6.62
CA PRO A 332 -24.13 2.94 7.11
C PRO A 332 -24.05 4.35 6.52
N ASP A 333 -22.85 4.90 6.34
CA ASP A 333 -22.68 6.23 5.72
C ASP A 333 -23.18 6.21 4.27
N ALA A 334 -22.83 5.18 3.50
CA ALA A 334 -23.27 5.05 2.12
C ALA A 334 -24.80 4.92 2.02
N LYS A 335 -25.41 4.13 2.91
CA LYS A 335 -26.88 4.03 3.00
C LYS A 335 -27.55 5.37 3.24
N TYR A 336 -26.97 6.22 4.06
CA TYR A 336 -27.48 7.57 4.31
C TYR A 336 -27.26 8.51 3.12
N LEU A 337 -26.06 8.47 2.52
CA LEU A 337 -25.67 9.38 1.44
C LEU A 337 -26.39 9.11 0.12
N LEU A 338 -26.73 7.85 -0.16
CA LEU A 338 -27.34 7.42 -1.43
C LEU A 338 -28.87 7.32 -1.36
N GLN A 339 -29.50 7.79 -0.28
CA GLN A 339 -30.95 7.90 -0.23
C GLN A 339 -31.45 8.88 -1.31
N PRO A 340 -32.61 8.60 -1.93
CA PRO A 340 -33.22 9.52 -2.87
C PRO A 340 -33.37 10.93 -2.28
N GLN A 341 -32.73 11.93 -2.89
CA GLN A 341 -32.81 13.31 -2.40
C GLN A 341 -33.88 14.09 -3.18
N TYR A 342 -34.82 14.70 -2.45
CA TYR A 342 -35.74 15.66 -3.04
C TYR A 342 -35.08 17.06 -3.06
N SER A 343 -34.67 17.51 -4.25
CA SER A 343 -34.10 18.85 -4.48
C SER A 343 -35.11 19.73 -5.22
N PRO A 344 -36.08 20.37 -4.51
CA PRO A 344 -37.16 21.15 -5.15
C PRO A 344 -36.66 22.36 -5.95
N TRP A 345 -35.42 22.78 -5.75
CA TRP A 345 -34.80 23.88 -6.48
C TRP A 345 -34.26 23.47 -7.86
N LEU A 346 -34.10 22.17 -8.15
CA LEU A 346 -33.69 21.70 -9.47
C LEU A 346 -34.92 21.43 -10.34
N ALA A 347 -34.99 22.08 -11.50
CA ALA A 347 -36.08 21.88 -12.44
C ALA A 347 -36.02 20.44 -13.01
N THR A 348 -37.10 19.68 -12.83
CA THR A 348 -37.23 18.31 -13.34
C THR A 348 -38.48 18.19 -14.22
N SER A 349 -38.40 17.33 -15.23
CA SER A 349 -39.53 16.97 -16.10
C SER A 349 -39.31 15.57 -16.65
N VAL A 350 -40.30 14.99 -17.35
CA VAL A 350 -40.17 13.66 -17.96
C VAL A 350 -38.95 13.55 -18.88
N GLY A 351 -38.61 14.61 -19.62
CA GLY A 351 -37.43 14.66 -20.49
C GLY A 351 -36.14 15.14 -19.82
N SER A 352 -36.20 15.61 -18.57
CA SER A 352 -35.06 16.08 -17.79
C SER A 352 -35.22 15.58 -16.35
N PRO A 353 -35.01 14.26 -16.12
CA PRO A 353 -35.28 13.66 -14.82
C PRO A 353 -34.37 14.23 -13.73
N GLY A 354 -34.77 14.09 -12.47
CA GLY A 354 -33.89 14.38 -11.35
C GLY A 354 -32.83 13.27 -11.18
N LEU A 355 -31.69 13.64 -10.61
CA LEU A 355 -30.69 12.67 -10.18
C LEU A 355 -31.18 11.89 -8.94
N PRO A 356 -30.83 10.60 -8.77
CA PRO A 356 -31.26 9.83 -7.60
C PRO A 356 -30.69 10.40 -6.30
N HIS A 357 -29.44 10.81 -6.30
CA HIS A 357 -28.74 11.44 -5.19
C HIS A 357 -27.60 12.28 -5.75
N ARG A 358 -26.96 13.11 -4.90
CA ARG A 358 -25.89 13.99 -5.33
C ARG A 358 -24.62 13.25 -5.74
N MET A 359 -24.21 12.22 -4.98
CA MET A 359 -22.96 11.49 -5.20
C MET A 359 -23.09 10.53 -6.38
N LEU A 360 -22.68 10.93 -7.58
CA LEU A 360 -22.88 10.15 -8.80
C LEU A 360 -21.83 9.08 -9.03
N ALA A 361 -20.58 9.38 -8.65
CA ALA A 361 -19.45 8.51 -8.94
C ALA A 361 -18.34 8.62 -7.88
N MET A 362 -17.56 7.56 -7.74
CA MET A 362 -16.39 7.47 -6.88
C MET A 362 -15.26 6.76 -7.61
N CYS A 363 -14.07 7.35 -7.57
CA CYS A 363 -12.83 6.70 -8.00
C CYS A 363 -11.99 6.40 -6.76
N ASP A 364 -11.97 5.14 -6.34
CA ASP A 364 -11.12 4.68 -5.25
C ASP A 364 -9.76 4.20 -5.76
N ILE A 365 -8.80 5.12 -5.86
CA ILE A 365 -7.48 4.85 -6.46
C ILE A 365 -6.58 4.09 -5.48
N SER A 366 -6.87 4.09 -4.17
CA SER A 366 -6.15 3.22 -3.24
C SER A 366 -6.47 1.74 -3.48
N ALA A 367 -7.67 1.43 -3.98
CA ALA A 367 -8.08 0.10 -4.39
C ALA A 367 -7.79 -0.98 -3.32
N ASP A 368 -8.16 -0.67 -2.06
CA ASP A 368 -7.99 -1.55 -0.91
C ASP A 368 -9.34 -2.17 -0.50
N PRO A 369 -9.64 -3.44 -0.85
CA PRO A 369 -10.90 -4.07 -0.51
C PRO A 369 -11.21 -4.05 0.99
N GLY A 370 -12.39 -3.53 1.34
CA GLY A 370 -12.83 -3.32 2.73
C GLY A 370 -12.06 -2.23 3.49
N GLY A 371 -11.24 -1.44 2.79
CA GLY A 371 -10.35 -0.43 3.33
C GLY A 371 -11.04 0.89 3.70
N SER A 372 -10.53 2.02 3.20
CA SER A 372 -11.08 3.36 3.52
C SER A 372 -12.52 3.53 3.06
N ILE A 373 -12.91 2.88 1.96
CA ILE A 373 -14.29 2.79 1.49
C ILE A 373 -14.79 1.39 1.82
N GLU A 374 -15.54 1.26 2.92
CA GLU A 374 -15.85 -0.05 3.53
C GLU A 374 -16.54 -1.03 2.58
N PHE A 375 -17.46 -0.51 1.78
CA PHE A 375 -18.31 -1.30 0.91
C PHE A 375 -17.64 -1.72 -0.40
N MET A 376 -16.41 -1.28 -0.66
CA MET A 376 -15.64 -1.73 -1.82
C MET A 376 -15.10 -3.13 -1.50
N GLY A 377 -15.84 -4.17 -1.89
CA GLY A 377 -15.51 -5.57 -1.60
C GLY A 377 -14.50 -6.18 -2.56
N GLU A 378 -14.46 -5.70 -3.81
CA GLU A 378 -13.56 -6.15 -4.87
C GLU A 378 -13.13 -4.99 -5.76
N CYS A 379 -11.92 -5.08 -6.31
CA CYS A 379 -11.40 -4.08 -7.24
C CYS A 379 -11.97 -4.29 -8.65
N THR A 380 -12.40 -3.21 -9.30
CA THR A 380 -12.72 -3.24 -10.74
C THR A 380 -11.47 -3.51 -11.59
N THR A 381 -11.64 -3.83 -12.86
CA THR A 381 -10.51 -4.11 -13.79
C THR A 381 -10.51 -3.15 -14.97
N ILE A 382 -9.43 -3.08 -15.73
CA ILE A 382 -9.41 -2.22 -16.94
C ILE A 382 -10.45 -2.68 -17.98
N ASP A 383 -10.73 -3.98 -18.05
CA ASP A 383 -11.73 -4.55 -18.94
C ASP A 383 -13.18 -4.27 -18.47
N SER A 384 -13.38 -4.17 -17.15
CA SER A 384 -14.66 -3.81 -16.51
C SER A 384 -14.42 -2.74 -15.44
N PRO A 385 -14.22 -1.47 -15.85
CA PRO A 385 -13.67 -0.40 -14.99
C PRO A 385 -14.67 0.17 -13.99
N PHE A 386 -15.94 -0.17 -14.11
CA PHE A 386 -16.98 0.36 -13.25
C PHE A 386 -17.93 -0.72 -12.76
N CYS A 387 -18.33 -0.59 -11.50
CA CYS A 387 -19.52 -1.23 -10.95
C CYS A 387 -20.47 -0.16 -10.39
N LEU A 388 -21.75 -0.48 -10.29
CA LEU A 388 -22.73 0.33 -9.60
C LEU A 388 -23.01 -0.31 -8.24
N TYR A 389 -22.64 0.39 -7.17
CA TYR A 389 -22.87 -0.04 -5.81
C TYR A 389 -24.25 0.40 -5.32
N ASP A 390 -25.10 -0.57 -4.97
CA ASP A 390 -26.39 -0.38 -4.30
C ASP A 390 -26.18 -0.49 -2.79
N ALA A 391 -26.32 0.64 -2.08
CA ALA A 391 -26.14 0.68 -0.62
C ALA A 391 -27.26 -0.02 0.15
N ASP A 392 -28.48 -0.09 -0.36
CA ASP A 392 -29.61 -0.73 0.33
C ASP A 392 -29.38 -2.24 0.43
N GLN A 393 -28.96 -2.83 -0.69
CA GLN A 393 -28.63 -4.25 -0.79
C GLN A 393 -27.18 -4.57 -0.41
N ASN A 394 -26.32 -3.56 -0.28
CA ASN A 394 -24.87 -3.69 -0.12
C ASN A 394 -24.28 -4.63 -1.20
N LYS A 395 -24.55 -4.31 -2.47
CA LYS A 395 -24.21 -5.17 -3.61
C LYS A 395 -23.77 -4.36 -4.83
N ASP A 396 -22.76 -4.87 -5.51
CA ASP A 396 -22.27 -4.34 -6.78
C ASP A 396 -22.97 -4.99 -7.98
N THR A 397 -23.21 -4.19 -9.03
CA THR A 397 -23.77 -4.65 -10.30
C THR A 397 -23.04 -4.05 -11.50
N ASN A 398 -22.99 -4.79 -12.60
CA ASN A 398 -22.42 -4.31 -13.86
C ASN A 398 -23.47 -3.49 -14.62
N SER A 399 -23.74 -2.28 -14.12
CA SER A 399 -24.74 -1.36 -14.67
C SER A 399 -24.24 0.08 -14.54
N PHE A 400 -24.83 0.98 -15.32
CA PHE A 400 -24.72 2.42 -15.13
C PHE A 400 -26.07 3.04 -14.71
N LYS A 401 -27.15 2.25 -14.68
CA LYS A 401 -28.54 2.66 -14.38
C LYS A 401 -28.95 2.21 -12.98
N GLY A 402 -29.78 3.01 -12.31
CA GLY A 402 -30.33 2.70 -10.99
C GLY A 402 -29.94 3.72 -9.92
N PRO A 403 -30.33 3.50 -8.65
CA PRO A 403 -30.15 4.45 -7.55
C PRO A 403 -28.79 4.35 -6.83
N GLY A 404 -27.84 3.58 -7.36
CA GLY A 404 -26.52 3.39 -6.74
C GLY A 404 -25.48 4.45 -7.11
N VAL A 405 -24.28 4.33 -6.55
CA VAL A 405 -23.12 5.16 -6.92
C VAL A 405 -22.21 4.37 -7.86
N LEU A 406 -21.70 5.03 -8.91
CA LEU A 406 -20.73 4.39 -9.81
C LEU A 406 -19.36 4.33 -9.12
N VAL A 407 -18.76 3.16 -8.98
CA VAL A 407 -17.45 2.99 -8.36
C VAL A 407 -16.43 2.52 -9.40
N CYS A 408 -15.27 3.15 -9.40
CA CYS A 408 -14.08 2.77 -10.14
C CYS A 408 -12.94 2.51 -9.13
N SER A 409 -12.41 1.30 -9.07
CA SER A 409 -11.43 0.85 -8.08
C SER A 409 -10.32 -0.02 -8.71
N ILE A 410 -9.84 0.36 -9.89
CA ILE A 410 -8.78 -0.39 -10.60
C ILE A 410 -7.46 -0.34 -9.81
N ASP A 411 -6.87 -1.49 -9.52
CA ASP A 411 -5.67 -1.62 -8.67
C ASP A 411 -4.35 -1.34 -9.42
N ASN A 412 -4.39 -1.33 -10.76
CA ASN A 412 -3.25 -1.19 -11.64
C ASN A 412 -3.38 -0.01 -12.61
N MET A 413 -4.07 1.06 -12.20
CA MET A 413 -4.31 2.31 -12.95
C MET A 413 -3.13 2.79 -13.83
N PRO A 414 -1.87 2.85 -13.35
CA PRO A 414 -0.77 3.38 -14.16
C PRO A 414 -0.46 2.56 -15.43
N THR A 415 -0.95 1.32 -15.53
CA THR A 415 -0.75 0.46 -16.72
C THR A 415 -1.49 0.96 -17.96
N GLN A 416 -2.49 1.83 -17.77
CA GLN A 416 -3.25 2.45 -18.86
C GLN A 416 -2.47 3.52 -19.61
N LEU A 417 -1.51 4.18 -18.92
CA LEU A 417 -0.57 5.16 -19.50
C LEU A 417 0.89 4.68 -19.34
N PRO A 418 1.25 3.53 -19.95
CA PRO A 418 2.43 2.78 -19.53
C PRO A 418 3.76 3.45 -19.88
N ARG A 419 3.84 4.23 -20.97
CA ARG A 419 5.09 4.92 -21.37
C ARG A 419 5.49 5.96 -20.35
N GLU A 420 4.57 6.85 -20.04
CA GLU A 420 4.80 7.95 -19.12
C GLU A 420 4.96 7.45 -17.67
N ALA A 421 4.21 6.41 -17.29
CA ALA A 421 4.41 5.72 -16.01
C ALA A 421 5.82 5.12 -15.92
N THR A 422 6.33 4.49 -16.99
CA THR A 422 7.70 3.97 -17.06
C THR A 422 8.75 5.07 -16.98
N ASP A 423 8.59 6.16 -17.73
CA ASP A 423 9.58 7.25 -17.73
C ASP A 423 9.63 7.95 -16.36
N PHE A 424 8.47 8.17 -15.75
CA PHE A 424 8.38 8.76 -14.41
C PHE A 424 8.99 7.86 -13.35
N PHE A 425 8.56 6.59 -13.29
CA PHE A 425 9.12 5.64 -12.33
C PHE A 425 10.63 5.45 -12.52
N GLY A 426 11.08 5.31 -13.77
CA GLY A 426 12.50 5.20 -14.09
C GLY A 426 13.31 6.44 -13.68
N SER A 427 12.73 7.64 -13.78
CA SER A 427 13.38 8.87 -13.33
C SER A 427 13.61 8.89 -11.80
N LEU A 428 12.66 8.34 -11.04
CA LEU A 428 12.77 8.19 -9.58
C LEU A 428 13.74 7.05 -9.20
N LEU A 429 13.82 5.99 -10.01
CA LEU A 429 14.63 4.82 -9.73
C LEU A 429 16.13 5.02 -10.04
N ILE A 430 16.45 5.80 -11.08
CA ILE A 430 17.83 5.97 -11.57
C ILE A 430 18.88 6.33 -10.50
N PRO A 431 18.60 7.24 -9.53
CA PRO A 431 19.57 7.54 -8.47
C PRO A 431 20.04 6.30 -7.69
N TYR A 432 19.15 5.32 -7.52
CA TYR A 432 19.37 4.10 -6.73
C TYR A 432 19.94 2.95 -7.56
N MET A 433 19.89 3.02 -8.89
CA MET A 433 20.41 1.98 -9.78
C MET A 433 21.91 1.75 -9.61
N TYR A 434 22.68 2.81 -9.36
CA TYR A 434 24.14 2.70 -9.23
C TYR A 434 24.53 1.83 -8.04
N ASP A 435 23.80 1.95 -6.95
CA ASP A 435 23.96 1.14 -5.75
C ASP A 435 23.49 -0.30 -5.96
N MET A 436 22.31 -0.49 -6.53
CA MET A 436 21.79 -1.82 -6.87
C MET A 436 22.75 -2.59 -7.79
N LEU A 437 23.43 -1.91 -8.72
CA LEU A 437 24.42 -2.50 -9.63
C LEU A 437 25.73 -2.93 -8.94
N GLN A 438 26.05 -2.36 -7.79
CA GLN A 438 27.18 -2.82 -6.97
C GLN A 438 26.84 -4.06 -6.15
N SER A 439 25.56 -4.39 -6.04
CA SER A 439 25.09 -5.49 -5.23
C SER A 439 25.65 -6.83 -5.68
N ASP A 440 26.12 -7.61 -4.71
CA ASP A 440 26.61 -8.98 -4.89
C ASP A 440 25.91 -9.90 -3.89
N ALA A 441 24.96 -10.69 -4.37
CA ALA A 441 24.14 -11.60 -3.55
C ALA A 441 24.97 -12.70 -2.86
N THR A 442 26.21 -12.96 -3.31
CA THR A 442 27.07 -13.98 -2.70
C THR A 442 27.83 -13.47 -1.47
N LYS A 443 27.86 -12.16 -1.25
CA LYS A 443 28.51 -11.53 -0.09
C LYS A 443 27.49 -11.12 0.96
N PRO A 444 27.87 -11.11 2.25
CA PRO A 444 27.06 -10.53 3.31
C PRO A 444 26.62 -9.11 2.96
N PHE A 445 25.47 -8.72 3.49
CA PHE A 445 24.89 -7.42 3.19
C PHE A 445 25.68 -6.29 3.87
N GLU A 446 26.14 -6.55 5.08
CA GLU A 446 26.87 -5.64 5.96
C GLU A 446 28.21 -5.20 5.35
N ASP A 447 28.77 -6.03 4.46
CA ASP A 447 30.02 -5.76 3.75
C ASP A 447 29.81 -4.83 2.54
N GLN A 448 28.57 -4.41 2.26
CA GLN A 448 28.20 -3.63 1.08
C GLN A 448 27.69 -2.25 1.48
N ASN A 449 28.25 -1.22 0.84
CA ASN A 449 27.99 0.17 1.18
C ASN A 449 26.86 0.74 0.31
N PHE A 450 25.61 0.45 0.66
CA PHE A 450 24.42 1.00 0.00
C PHE A 450 23.99 2.35 0.60
N THR A 451 23.20 3.16 -0.08
CA THR A 451 22.54 4.33 0.52
C THR A 451 21.44 3.91 1.49
N GLN A 452 21.01 4.81 2.38
CA GLN A 452 20.01 4.51 3.40
C GLN A 452 18.71 3.93 2.81
N GLU A 453 18.28 4.43 1.65
CA GLU A 453 17.04 4.03 0.97
C GLU A 453 17.08 2.58 0.45
N ILE A 454 18.29 2.03 0.30
CA ILE A 454 18.52 0.63 -0.05
C ILE A 454 18.97 -0.15 1.20
N GLN A 455 19.70 0.46 2.13
CA GLN A 455 20.14 -0.14 3.40
C GLN A 455 18.99 -0.48 4.33
N GLY A 456 17.93 0.33 4.36
CA GLY A 456 16.71 -0.02 5.08
C GLY A 456 16.09 -1.33 4.59
N GLU A 457 16.38 -1.73 3.34
CA GLU A 457 15.42 -2.46 2.52
C GLU A 457 15.93 -3.71 1.81
N VAL A 458 17.24 -3.92 1.79
CA VAL A 458 17.79 -5.27 1.57
C VAL A 458 17.63 -6.15 2.82
N PHE A 459 17.14 -5.57 3.92
CA PHE A 459 16.88 -6.24 5.19
C PHE A 459 15.55 -7.01 5.27
N GLY A 460 14.87 -7.28 4.16
CA GLY A 460 13.65 -8.11 4.15
C GLY A 460 13.90 -9.61 4.39
N LEU A 461 15.08 -10.14 4.09
CA LEU A 461 15.32 -11.59 4.17
C LEU A 461 16.13 -12.03 5.40
N LEU A 462 16.72 -11.12 6.19
CA LEU A 462 17.49 -11.47 7.41
C LEU A 462 17.09 -10.67 8.67
N LYS A 463 16.42 -9.50 8.58
CA LYS A 463 15.81 -8.86 9.77
C LYS A 463 14.40 -9.40 10.08
N ILE A 464 13.70 -9.96 9.10
CA ILE A 464 12.49 -10.77 9.35
C ILE A 464 12.84 -11.97 10.25
N PHE A 465 14.09 -12.45 10.22
CA PHE A 465 14.55 -13.57 11.05
C PHE A 465 14.72 -13.26 12.54
N SER A 466 14.54 -12.02 13.03
CA SER A 466 14.54 -11.75 14.47
C SER A 466 13.17 -11.39 15.07
N GLY A 467 12.08 -11.34 14.30
CA GLY A 467 10.77 -10.97 14.86
C GLY A 467 9.55 -11.52 14.12
N GLN A 468 9.52 -11.48 12.79
CA GLN A 468 8.35 -11.91 12.00
C GLN A 468 8.44 -13.38 11.53
N MET A 469 9.64 -13.95 11.45
CA MET A 469 9.79 -15.39 11.19
C MET A 469 9.34 -16.25 12.38
N LEU A 470 9.43 -15.73 13.61
CA LEU A 470 8.77 -16.32 14.79
C LEU A 470 7.24 -16.31 14.67
N THR A 471 6.65 -15.53 13.76
CA THR A 471 5.20 -15.51 13.52
C THR A 471 4.82 -16.40 12.33
N ILE A 472 5.59 -16.36 11.25
CA ILE A 472 5.31 -17.07 9.99
C ILE A 472 5.75 -18.54 10.04
N THR A 473 6.90 -18.87 10.64
CA THR A 473 7.34 -20.25 10.85
C THR A 473 6.44 -20.96 11.87
N THR A 474 6.01 -20.25 12.91
CA THR A 474 5.01 -20.74 13.88
C THR A 474 3.65 -20.99 13.22
N TYR A 475 3.24 -20.15 12.25
CA TYR A 475 2.07 -20.41 11.42
C TYR A 475 2.22 -21.65 10.51
N ARG A 476 3.41 -21.87 9.93
CA ARG A 476 3.70 -22.99 9.02
C ARG A 476 3.82 -24.34 9.73
N VAL A 477 4.49 -24.41 10.88
CA VAL A 477 4.65 -25.64 11.66
C VAL A 477 3.28 -26.14 12.17
N VAL A 478 2.39 -25.22 12.55
CA VAL A 478 1.02 -25.54 12.98
C VAL A 478 0.14 -26.02 11.83
N ASN A 479 0.34 -25.51 10.60
CA ASN A 479 -0.47 -25.91 9.43
C ASN A 479 -0.04 -27.24 8.80
N LYS A 480 1.23 -27.65 8.89
CA LYS A 480 1.72 -28.87 8.24
C LYS A 480 1.67 -30.14 9.11
N SER A 481 1.53 -30.00 10.43
CA SER A 481 1.49 -31.16 11.33
C SER A 481 0.54 -30.97 12.52
N PRO A 482 -0.77 -31.24 12.35
CA PRO A 482 -1.71 -31.26 13.49
C PRO A 482 -1.26 -32.24 14.59
N ASN A 483 -0.56 -33.30 14.20
CA ASN A 483 -0.14 -34.40 15.09
C ASN A 483 1.22 -34.17 15.78
N PHE A 484 1.94 -33.08 15.49
CA PHE A 484 3.26 -32.84 16.12
C PHE A 484 3.14 -32.50 17.61
N PHE A 485 2.07 -31.81 18.01
CA PHE A 485 1.79 -31.48 19.41
C PHE A 485 1.32 -32.70 20.23
N ASP A 486 0.50 -33.58 19.65
CA ASP A 486 0.01 -34.80 20.32
C ASP A 486 1.13 -35.82 20.61
N THR A 487 2.18 -35.83 19.78
CA THR A 487 3.32 -36.77 19.91
C THR A 487 4.27 -36.36 21.04
N ILE A 488 4.35 -35.06 21.38
CA ILE A 488 5.27 -34.54 22.42
C ILE A 488 4.58 -34.44 23.79
N PHE A 489 3.28 -34.16 23.83
CA PHE A 489 2.59 -33.81 25.08
C PHE A 489 1.44 -34.76 25.50
N GLY A 490 1.09 -35.75 24.68
CA GLY A 490 0.00 -36.70 24.97
C GLY A 490 -1.41 -36.08 24.90
N PRO A 491 -2.48 -36.88 25.00
CA PRO A 491 -3.85 -36.39 24.79
C PRO A 491 -4.30 -35.47 25.94
N PHE A 492 -4.72 -34.25 25.62
CA PHE A 492 -5.10 -33.23 26.58
C PHE A 492 -6.59 -33.27 26.95
N SER A 493 -6.87 -33.20 28.26
CA SER A 493 -8.18 -32.91 28.84
C SER A 493 -8.25 -31.44 29.25
N THR A 494 -9.09 -30.67 28.56
CA THR A 494 -9.39 -29.23 28.74
C THR A 494 -9.66 -28.76 30.19
N LYS A 495 -9.40 -27.47 30.51
CA LYS A 495 -10.41 -26.42 30.86
C LYS A 495 -9.79 -25.16 31.50
N LYS A 496 -9.23 -24.25 30.68
CA LYS A 496 -8.96 -22.79 30.88
C LYS A 496 -7.51 -22.40 30.56
N ILE A 497 -7.36 -21.21 29.97
CA ILE A 497 -6.07 -20.57 29.67
C ILE A 497 -6.20 -19.14 30.20
N GLN A 498 -5.29 -18.74 31.09
CA GLN A 498 -5.26 -17.39 31.66
C GLN A 498 -4.07 -16.62 31.05
N ILE A 499 -4.34 -15.45 30.47
CA ILE A 499 -3.32 -14.60 29.86
C ILE A 499 -3.25 -13.32 30.70
N ALA A 500 -2.13 -13.10 31.38
CA ALA A 500 -1.87 -11.87 32.13
C ALA A 500 -0.98 -10.92 31.31
N ARG A 501 -1.20 -9.61 31.44
CA ARG A 501 -0.38 -8.55 30.83
C ARG A 501 0.22 -7.71 31.96
N ILE A 502 1.53 -7.75 32.14
CA ILE A 502 2.25 -6.88 33.09
C ILE A 502 3.08 -5.87 32.30
N SER A 503 3.04 -4.60 32.70
CA SER A 503 3.73 -3.49 32.03
C SER A 503 4.98 -3.08 32.81
N PHE A 504 6.12 -2.97 32.11
CA PHE A 504 7.46 -2.45 32.46
C PHE A 504 7.80 -1.99 33.89
N ILE A 505 8.98 -2.40 34.39
CA ILE A 505 9.80 -1.63 35.36
C ILE A 505 11.22 -1.43 34.78
N SER A 506 11.70 -0.19 34.86
CA SER A 506 13.03 0.26 34.44
C SER A 506 14.15 -0.25 35.35
N SER A 507 15.36 -0.33 34.79
CA SER A 507 16.60 -0.72 35.45
C SER A 507 16.87 -0.01 36.79
N SER A 508 17.06 -0.82 37.83
CA SER A 508 17.79 -0.61 39.11
C SER A 508 16.92 -1.09 40.28
N PHE A 509 17.53 -1.86 41.19
CA PHE A 509 16.97 -2.55 42.36
C PHE A 509 16.31 -3.91 42.10
N VAL A 510 17.04 -4.98 42.46
CA VAL A 510 16.47 -6.29 42.76
C VAL A 510 16.61 -6.47 44.27
N GLU A 511 15.52 -6.25 45.00
CA GLU A 511 15.29 -6.97 46.26
C GLU A 511 14.29 -8.11 45.97
N PRO A 512 14.50 -9.31 46.51
CA PRO A 512 13.61 -10.44 46.25
C PRO A 512 12.27 -10.24 46.99
N PRO A 513 11.11 -10.29 46.30
CA PRO A 513 9.84 -10.39 47.00
C PRO A 513 9.68 -11.78 47.63
N THR A 514 9.27 -11.77 48.89
CA THR A 514 9.00 -12.93 49.73
C THR A 514 7.73 -13.66 49.29
N LYS A 515 7.85 -15.00 49.20
CA LYS A 515 6.80 -16.05 49.24
C LYS A 515 5.57 -15.87 48.33
N VAL A 516 5.62 -16.52 47.15
CA VAL A 516 4.46 -17.10 46.47
C VAL A 516 4.81 -18.55 46.07
N GLY A 517 3.85 -19.45 46.21
CA GLY A 517 4.00 -20.92 46.14
C GLY A 517 4.60 -21.46 44.84
N SER A 518 5.06 -22.71 44.91
CA SER A 518 5.87 -23.46 43.93
C SER A 518 5.47 -23.24 42.46
N LEU A 519 6.20 -22.35 41.80
CA LEU A 519 6.25 -22.19 40.35
C LEU A 519 7.52 -22.89 39.84
N GLU A 520 7.40 -23.86 38.94
CA GLU A 520 8.56 -24.44 38.25
C GLU A 520 8.91 -23.54 37.06
N VAL A 521 10.01 -22.80 37.16
CA VAL A 521 10.51 -21.90 36.11
C VAL A 521 11.70 -22.57 35.42
N ILE A 522 11.55 -22.95 34.16
CA ILE A 522 12.65 -23.48 33.35
C ILE A 522 13.32 -22.29 32.63
N ILE A 523 14.56 -21.97 33.03
CA ILE A 523 15.39 -20.95 32.38
C ILE A 523 16.60 -21.65 31.74
N SER A 524 16.74 -21.58 30.41
CA SER A 524 17.98 -22.00 29.73
C SER A 524 18.80 -20.77 29.34
N LEU A 525 20.04 -20.68 29.84
CA LEU A 525 21.02 -19.64 29.49
C LEU A 525 22.20 -20.28 28.75
N LEU A 526 22.63 -19.69 27.63
CA LEU A 526 23.83 -20.10 26.89
C LEU A 526 24.86 -18.98 26.96
N LEU A 527 25.89 -19.14 27.82
CA LEU A 527 27.05 -18.26 27.92
C LEU A 527 28.24 -18.88 27.18
N ARG A 528 28.81 -18.16 26.21
CA ARG A 528 30.20 -18.38 25.76
C ARG A 528 30.93 -17.05 25.71
N HIS A 529 31.53 -16.65 26.83
CA HIS A 529 32.97 -16.50 27.01
C HIS A 529 33.25 -15.72 28.30
N GLN A 530 34.14 -16.29 29.11
CA GLN A 530 34.78 -15.75 30.32
C GLN A 530 34.00 -15.84 31.66
N THR A 531 34.68 -16.52 32.60
CA THR A 531 34.61 -16.50 34.08
C THR A 531 33.79 -17.57 34.84
N GLN A 532 34.57 -18.43 35.53
CA GLN A 532 34.38 -19.29 36.71
C GLN A 532 33.33 -20.45 36.73
N PRO A 533 33.70 -21.64 37.25
CA PRO A 533 32.80 -22.80 37.31
C PRO A 533 31.86 -22.72 38.53
N ILE A 534 30.55 -22.79 38.27
CA ILE A 534 29.53 -22.99 39.30
C ILE A 534 29.46 -24.50 39.64
N SER A 535 29.35 -24.83 40.93
CA SER A 535 29.51 -26.18 41.47
C SER A 535 28.47 -27.20 41.00
N ALA A 536 28.89 -28.47 40.95
CA ALA A 536 28.17 -29.60 40.37
C ALA A 536 26.85 -30.02 41.07
N ASP A 537 26.46 -29.37 42.17
CA ASP A 537 25.22 -29.70 42.91
C ASP A 537 23.94 -29.15 42.27
N TYR A 538 24.04 -28.20 41.32
CA TYR A 538 22.89 -27.59 40.66
C TYR A 538 22.17 -28.55 39.68
N TRP A 539 22.86 -29.56 39.14
CA TRP A 539 22.36 -30.40 38.05
C TRP A 539 21.46 -31.57 38.47
N ARG A 540 21.23 -31.81 39.76
CA ARG A 540 20.53 -33.03 40.24
C ARG A 540 19.01 -32.93 40.41
N LYS A 541 18.35 -31.82 40.04
CA LYS A 541 16.90 -31.64 40.31
C LYS A 541 16.02 -31.15 39.16
N CYS A 542 16.51 -31.09 37.92
CA CYS A 542 15.70 -30.65 36.78
C CYS A 542 15.64 -31.72 35.69
N THR A 543 14.42 -32.09 35.26
CA THR A 543 14.22 -32.89 34.05
C THR A 543 14.38 -31.96 32.84
N THR A 544 15.48 -32.09 32.12
CA THR A 544 15.82 -31.25 30.97
C THR A 544 15.21 -31.82 29.68
N VAL A 545 14.52 -30.97 28.90
CA VAL A 545 14.27 -31.20 27.47
C VAL A 545 15.05 -30.13 26.69
N PRO A 546 16.05 -30.49 25.88
CA PRO A 546 16.79 -29.51 25.10
C PRO A 546 16.00 -29.14 23.84
N LEU A 547 15.67 -27.86 23.70
CA LEU A 547 15.24 -27.27 22.42
C LEU A 547 16.38 -26.37 21.93
N ILE A 548 17.04 -26.80 20.85
CA ILE A 548 18.08 -26.02 20.17
C ILE A 548 17.42 -25.32 18.98
N TYR A 549 17.43 -23.99 18.94
CA TYR A 549 17.10 -23.22 17.74
C TYR A 549 18.11 -22.08 17.55
N GLY A 550 18.88 -22.17 16.46
CA GLY A 550 19.66 -21.06 15.90
C GLY A 550 21.02 -20.77 16.57
N THR A 551 22.11 -21.02 15.83
CA THR A 551 23.44 -20.52 16.16
C THR A 551 23.69 -19.18 15.46
N SER A 552 23.39 -18.07 16.16
CA SER A 552 23.88 -16.73 15.78
C SER A 552 24.31 -15.98 17.04
N PRO A 553 25.47 -15.30 17.04
CA PRO A 553 26.02 -14.62 18.21
C PRO A 553 25.26 -13.37 18.66
N TYR A 554 24.18 -12.97 17.98
CA TYR A 554 23.44 -11.74 18.31
C TYR A 554 21.92 -11.98 18.29
N LYS A 555 21.34 -12.11 19.48
CA LYS A 555 19.91 -12.25 19.87
C LYS A 555 19.39 -13.67 20.08
N CYS A 556 18.95 -13.91 21.31
CA CYS A 556 18.19 -15.08 21.75
C CYS A 556 16.74 -14.62 21.99
N SER A 557 15.74 -15.35 21.48
CA SER A 557 14.33 -15.14 21.82
C SER A 557 13.86 -16.26 22.74
N ILE A 558 13.34 -15.91 23.91
CA ILE A 558 12.85 -16.86 24.92
C ILE A 558 11.32 -16.91 24.81
N VAL A 559 10.76 -18.10 24.69
CA VAL A 559 9.34 -18.34 24.93
C VAL A 559 9.23 -19.04 26.27
N LEU A 560 8.57 -18.40 27.24
CA LEU A 560 8.29 -19.02 28.54
C LEU A 560 6.97 -19.80 28.43
N VAL A 561 7.03 -21.08 28.76
CA VAL A 561 5.86 -21.93 28.96
C VAL A 561 5.92 -22.39 30.41
N ALA A 562 4.99 -21.90 31.23
CA ALA A 562 4.89 -22.30 32.63
C ALA A 562 3.64 -23.16 32.84
N ARG A 563 3.78 -24.17 33.71
CA ARG A 563 2.69 -25.04 34.16
C ARG A 563 2.42 -24.71 35.63
N ASN A 564 1.18 -24.38 35.98
CA ASN A 564 0.81 -24.28 37.39
C ASN A 564 0.41 -25.67 37.94
N SER A 565 0.22 -25.76 39.26
CA SER A 565 -0.19 -26.99 39.97
C SER A 565 -1.58 -27.53 39.59
N GLU A 566 -2.35 -26.81 38.75
CA GLU A 566 -3.71 -27.14 38.33
C GLU A 566 -3.82 -27.52 36.84
N ASN A 567 -2.70 -27.71 36.13
CA ASN A 567 -2.63 -28.05 34.69
C ASN A 567 -3.07 -26.96 33.70
N ASP A 568 -3.16 -25.70 34.13
CA ASP A 568 -3.41 -24.58 33.22
C ASP A 568 -2.12 -24.13 32.52
N MET A 569 -2.23 -23.77 31.23
CA MET A 569 -1.10 -23.32 30.41
C MET A 569 -1.06 -21.80 30.36
N ILE A 570 0.09 -21.22 30.73
CA ILE A 570 0.36 -19.78 30.62
C ILE A 570 1.37 -19.58 29.48
N ILE A 571 0.96 -18.87 28.43
CA ILE A 571 1.83 -18.47 27.32
C ILE A 571 2.08 -16.97 27.43
N GLU A 572 3.34 -16.58 27.60
CA GLU A 572 3.73 -15.18 27.63
C GLU A 572 4.62 -14.85 26.42
N PRO A 573 4.12 -14.10 25.43
CA PRO A 573 4.95 -13.61 24.34
C PRO A 573 5.74 -12.38 24.83
N LEU A 574 7.07 -12.50 24.88
CA LEU A 574 7.94 -11.39 25.31
C LEU A 574 8.09 -10.26 24.28
N HIS A 575 7.34 -10.28 23.17
CA HIS A 575 7.18 -9.14 22.25
C HIS A 575 5.81 -9.13 21.56
N CYS A 576 5.31 -7.91 21.33
CA CYS A 576 3.94 -7.53 20.96
C CYS A 576 3.41 -8.27 19.70
N LEU A 577 2.52 -9.24 19.88
CA LEU A 577 1.68 -9.77 18.79
C LEU A 577 0.33 -9.04 18.76
N PRO A 578 -0.23 -8.75 17.57
CA PRO A 578 -1.58 -8.19 17.46
C PRO A 578 -2.62 -9.11 18.11
N GLN A 579 -3.54 -8.55 18.89
CA GLN A 579 -4.51 -9.28 19.72
C GLN A 579 -5.36 -10.28 18.91
N ASN A 580 -5.65 -9.93 17.65
CA ASN A 580 -6.45 -10.74 16.71
C ASN A 580 -5.72 -12.04 16.29
N LEU A 581 -4.39 -12.00 16.22
CA LEU A 581 -3.53 -13.15 15.90
C LEU A 581 -3.45 -14.11 17.09
N ILE A 582 -3.41 -13.58 18.31
CA ILE A 582 -3.43 -14.37 19.56
C ILE A 582 -4.77 -15.11 19.70
N THR A 583 -5.90 -14.43 19.47
CA THR A 583 -7.24 -15.04 19.55
C THR A 583 -7.45 -16.11 18.47
N LYS A 584 -7.03 -15.85 17.22
CA LYS A 584 -7.08 -16.86 16.14
C LYS A 584 -6.15 -18.05 16.39
N TYR A 585 -4.98 -17.82 17.00
CA TYR A 585 -4.03 -18.86 17.37
C TYR A 585 -4.60 -19.80 18.45
N ILE A 586 -5.19 -19.25 19.52
CA ILE A 586 -5.74 -20.05 20.63
C ILE A 586 -6.98 -20.84 20.21
N HIS A 587 -7.90 -20.25 19.44
CA HIS A 587 -9.08 -20.97 18.95
C HIS A 587 -8.76 -22.12 18.00
N ARG A 588 -7.61 -22.05 17.30
CA ARG A 588 -7.19 -23.06 16.33
C ARG A 588 -6.41 -24.21 16.98
N VAL A 589 -5.61 -23.92 18.02
CA VAL A 589 -4.86 -24.93 18.79
C VAL A 589 -5.76 -25.63 19.83
N PHE A 590 -6.75 -24.92 20.39
CA PHE A 590 -7.69 -25.47 21.36
C PHE A 590 -9.15 -25.26 20.92
N PRO A 591 -9.65 -26.03 19.94
CA PRO A 591 -10.96 -25.80 19.32
C PRO A 591 -12.17 -26.02 20.25
N ARG A 592 -11.97 -26.53 21.48
CA ARG A 592 -13.03 -26.82 22.46
C ARG A 592 -13.00 -25.97 23.74
N THR A 593 -12.18 -24.92 23.81
CA THR A 593 -12.09 -24.07 25.01
C THR A 593 -12.90 -22.78 24.89
N ASN A 594 -13.77 -22.51 25.87
CA ASN A 594 -14.43 -21.21 26.05
C ASN A 594 -13.44 -20.21 26.67
N LEU A 595 -13.19 -19.09 25.99
CA LEU A 595 -12.38 -17.97 26.47
C LEU A 595 -13.27 -16.92 27.16
N SER A 596 -12.97 -16.54 28.39
CA SER A 596 -13.53 -15.34 29.04
C SER A 596 -12.44 -14.29 29.23
N LEU A 597 -12.56 -13.15 28.56
CA LEU A 597 -11.67 -12.01 28.75
C LEU A 597 -12.25 -11.12 29.87
N SER A 598 -11.61 -11.09 31.04
CA SER A 598 -11.96 -10.12 32.09
C SER A 598 -11.19 -8.82 31.91
N SER A 599 -11.88 -7.71 31.70
CA SER A 599 -11.31 -6.38 31.78
C SER A 599 -11.16 -5.94 33.25
N SER A 600 -9.98 -5.44 33.59
CA SER A 600 -9.58 -4.78 34.84
C SER A 600 -9.19 -5.65 36.04
N LEU A 601 -7.94 -5.48 36.47
CA LEU A 601 -7.49 -5.67 37.85
C LEU A 601 -6.57 -4.49 38.18
N SER A 602 -7.17 -3.44 38.74
CA SER A 602 -6.47 -2.38 39.43
C SER A 602 -5.90 -2.93 40.74
N LEU A 603 -4.58 -2.86 40.93
CA LEU A 603 -3.96 -3.02 42.24
C LEU A 603 -3.34 -1.68 42.67
N PRO A 604 -3.51 -1.28 43.94
CA PRO A 604 -3.29 0.09 44.40
C PRO A 604 -1.81 0.43 44.51
N LEU A 605 -1.50 1.69 44.26
CA LEU A 605 -0.22 2.34 44.57
C LEU A 605 0.19 2.12 46.03
N ARG A 606 1.40 1.62 46.23
CA ARG A 606 2.29 2.03 47.30
C ARG A 606 3.72 2.10 46.79
#